data_AF-A0A7Z6MR00-F1
#
_entry.id   AF-A0A7Z6MR00-F1
#
_cell.length_a   1.000
_cell.length_b   1.000
_cell.length_c   1.000
_cell.angle_alpha   90.00
_cell.angle_beta   90.00
_cell.angle_gamma   90.00
#
_symmetry.space_group_name_H-M   'P 1'
#
loop_
_entity.id
_entity.type
_entity.pdbx_description
1 polymer ?
#
loop_
_entity_poly.entity_id
_entity_poly.type
_entity_poly.pdbx_seq_one_letter_code
_entity_poly.pdbx_strand_id
1 'polypeptide(L)' 'MSQQTRRSYTDDFKAQAVTLAESIGRGEAARQLDISVKTLGNWLDAARNGRPL' A
#
# COMPACT_ATOMS: atom_id res chain seq x y z
N MET A 1 20.08 14.75 -14.36
CA MET A 1 19.32 14.58 -13.11
C MET A 1 18.35 13.42 -13.29
N SER A 2 18.85 12.19 -13.30
CA SER A 2 18.00 10.99 -13.45
C SER A 2 17.53 10.60 -12.07
N GLN A 3 16.45 11.22 -11.59
CA GLN A 3 15.77 10.73 -10.40
C GLN A 3 15.37 9.29 -10.71
N GLN A 4 16.02 8.33 -10.05
CA GLN A 4 15.52 6.97 -9.96
C GLN A 4 14.02 7.08 -9.74
N THR A 5 13.25 6.70 -10.74
CA THR A 5 11.81 6.52 -10.65
C THR A 5 11.64 5.45 -9.59
N ARG A 6 11.58 5.88 -8.32
CA ARG A 6 11.03 5.10 -7.22
C ARG A 6 9.78 4.47 -7.82
N ARG A 7 9.67 3.14 -7.77
CA ARG A 7 8.44 2.43 -8.17
C ARG A 7 7.29 3.14 -7.46
N SER A 8 6.65 4.09 -8.14
CA SER A 8 5.58 4.87 -7.58
C SER A 8 4.38 3.97 -7.69
N TYR A 9 4.01 3.37 -6.57
CA TYR A 9 2.71 2.75 -6.44
C TYR A 9 1.67 3.84 -6.75
N THR A 10 0.87 3.60 -7.79
CA THR A 10 -0.23 4.51 -8.13
C THR A 10 -1.24 4.53 -6.99
N ASP A 11 -1.98 5.63 -6.85
CA ASP A 11 -3.05 5.75 -5.86
C ASP A 11 -4.06 4.60 -5.96
N ASP A 12 -4.35 4.17 -7.18
CA ASP A 12 -5.19 3.00 -7.47
C ASP A 12 -4.59 1.70 -6.90
N PHE A 13 -3.29 1.46 -7.09
CA PHE A 13 -2.61 0.30 -6.50
C PHE A 13 -2.68 0.32 -4.98
N LYS A 14 -2.51 1.49 -4.36
CA LYS A 14 -2.58 1.62 -2.90
C LYS A 14 -4.00 1.39 -2.39
N ALA A 15 -5.02 1.88 -3.09
CA ALA A 15 -6.42 1.65 -2.77
C ALA A 15 -6.80 0.17 -2.88
N GLN A 16 -6.37 -0.50 -3.95
CA GLN A 16 -6.52 -1.96 -4.09
C GLN A 16 -5.80 -2.71 -2.97
N ALA A 17 -4.59 -2.28 -2.62
CA ALA A 17 -3.81 -2.90 -1.55
C ALA A 17 -4.47 -2.77 -0.18
N VAL A 18 -4.98 -1.58 0.15
CA VAL A 18 -5.75 -1.32 1.37
C VAL A 18 -7.00 -2.19 1.40
N THR A 19 -7.79 -2.21 0.33
CA THR A 19 -9.02 -3.01 0.22
C THR A 19 -8.73 -4.51 0.40
N LEU A 20 -7.68 -5.01 -0.24
CA LEU A 20 -7.24 -6.40 -0.11
C LEU A 20 -6.83 -6.70 1.33
N ALA A 21 -6.06 -5.80 1.96
CA ALA A 21 -5.62 -5.97 3.34
C ALA A 21 -6.76 -5.94 4.37
N GLU A 22 -7.87 -5.27 4.08
CA GLU A 22 -9.09 -5.33 4.91
C GLU A 22 -9.84 -6.66 4.75
N SER A 23 -9.75 -7.28 3.56
CA SER A 23 -10.41 -8.56 3.27
C SER A 23 -9.64 -9.79 3.80
N ILE A 24 -8.34 -9.90 3.48
CA ILE A 24 -7.50 -11.07 3.81
C ILE A 24 -6.49 -10.82 4.93
N GLY A 25 -6.39 -9.57 5.41
CA GLY A 25 -5.44 -9.15 6.41
C GLY A 25 -4.12 -8.61 5.82
N ARG A 26 -3.51 -7.65 6.52
CA ARG A 26 -2.27 -6.98 6.11
C ARG A 26 -1.08 -7.90 5.81
N GLY A 27 -1.00 -9.06 6.46
CA GLY A 27 0.14 -9.99 6.29
C GLY A 27 0.07 -10.73 4.96
N GLU A 28 -1.10 -11.29 4.67
CA GLU A 28 -1.38 -12.02 3.42
C GLU A 28 -1.39 -11.05 2.23
N ALA A 29 -2.05 -9.91 2.36
CA ALA A 29 -2.09 -8.89 1.30
C ALA A 29 -0.69 -8.38 0.93
N ALA A 30 0.18 -8.15 1.91
CA ALA A 30 1.55 -7.72 1.64
C ALA A 30 2.36 -8.78 0.89
N ARG A 31 2.18 -10.07 1.22
CA ARG A 31 2.81 -11.18 0.49
C ARG A 31 2.29 -11.30 -0.93
N GLN A 32 0.99 -11.13 -1.14
CA GLN A 32 0.35 -11.22 -2.45
C GLN A 32 0.77 -10.08 -3.38
N LEU A 33 0.99 -8.89 -2.82
CA LEU A 33 1.40 -7.69 -3.56
C LEU A 33 2.93 -7.55 -3.69
N ASP A 34 3.70 -8.48 -3.11
CA ASP A 34 5.16 -8.43 -3.03
C ASP A 34 5.67 -7.09 -2.45
N ILE A 35 4.99 -6.59 -1.41
CA ILE A 35 5.37 -5.37 -0.70
C ILE A 35 5.65 -5.65 0.77
N SER A 36 6.37 -4.73 1.40
CA SER A 36 6.57 -4.81 2.85
C SER A 36 5.25 -4.59 3.59
N VAL A 37 4.96 -5.44 4.58
CA VAL A 37 3.81 -5.28 5.51
C VAL A 37 3.80 -3.88 6.14
N LYS A 38 4.99 -3.31 6.39
CA LYS A 38 5.14 -1.94 6.89
C LYS A 38 4.60 -0.88 5.92
N THR A 39 4.88 -1.02 4.62
CA THR A 39 4.38 -0.12 3.58
C THR A 39 2.86 -0.17 3.52
N LEU A 40 2.31 -1.40 3.53
CA LEU A 40 0.87 -1.61 3.55
C LEU A 40 0.21 -1.08 4.83
N GLY A 41 0.89 -1.23 5.98
CA GLY A 41 0.46 -0.66 7.26
C GLY A 41 0.39 0.86 7.23
N ASN A 42 1.38 1.53 6.63
CA ASN A 42 1.37 2.98 6.45
C ASN A 42 0.19 3.45 5.57
N TRP A 43 -0.14 2.68 4.52
CA TRP A 43 -1.29 2.99 3.67
C TRP A 43 -2.61 2.77 4.40
N LEU A 44 -2.76 1.68 5.15
CA LEU A 44 -3.94 1.45 5.97
C LEU A 44 -4.15 2.56 7.01
N ASP A 45 -3.06 2.99 7.66
CA ASP A 45 -3.09 4.08 8.63
C ASP A 45 -3.43 5.42 7.96
N ALA A 46 -2.86 5.70 6.78
CA ALA A 46 -3.19 6.87 5.98
C ALA A 46 -4.67 6.86 5.55
N ALA A 47 -5.18 5.74 5.03
CA ALA A 47 -6.59 5.58 4.65
C ALA A 47 -7.53 5.83 5.85
N ARG A 48 -7.21 5.27 7.02
CA ARG A 48 -8.00 5.44 8.25
C ARG A 48 -7.98 6.86 8.79
N ASN A 49 -6.86 7.55 8.64
CA ASN A 49 -6.70 8.94 9.06
C ASN A 49 -7.16 9.95 8.00
N GLY A 50 -7.75 9.50 6.88
CA GLY A 50 -8.17 10.38 5.78
C GLY A 50 -7.01 11.10 5.09
N ARG A 51 -5.79 10.56 5.19
CA ARG A 51 -4.60 11.10 4.52
C ARG A 51 -4.48 10.50 3.11
N PRO A 52 -3.90 11.24 2.15
CA PRO A 52 -3.62 10.72 0.82
C PRO A 52 -2.64 9.54 0.90
N LEU A 53 -2.92 8.50 0.11
CA LEU A 53 -2.17 7.24 0.07
C LEU A 53 -0.88 7.39 -0.72
#